data_AF-A0A4P8R7X2-F1
#
_entry.id   AF-A0A4P8R7X2-F1
#
_cell.length_a   1.000
_cell.length_b   1.000
_cell.length_c   1.000
_cell.angle_alpha   90.00
_cell.angle_beta   90.00
_cell.angle_gamma   90.00
#
_symmetry.space_group_name_H-M   'P 1'
#
loop_
_entity.id
_entity.type
_entity.pdbx_description
1 polymer ?
#
loop_
_entity_poly.entity_id
_entity_poly.type
_entity_poly.pdbx_seq_one_letter_code
_entity_poly.pdbx_strand_id
1 'polypeptide(L)'
;MTDDTQDEGPVFRDKRRIDPETGEARQSPADAQAAAERAAAGEPQGASEQGASDAGAQAPASAPGPDDLSAEDRALLDGEAKRLAEEAASVEARIAAAEDEVRRLQAEYVNYRNRVERERAADKVSTTASVLSALLPALDDLDRAEQHGDLEGSPLAIVAQKLRGAIDGLGLEPVGAVGEPFDTAVHEAIAQLPNPEVTEMVVADVVQRGYRMGERLVRAAKVAVFVPASE
;
A
#
# COMPACT_ATOMS: atom_id res chain seq x y z
N MET A 1 43.84 9.50 -22.16
CA MET A 1 43.35 8.23 -22.72
C MET A 1 42.36 7.71 -21.70
N THR A 2 41.11 8.14 -21.86
CA THR A 2 39.96 7.86 -20.98
C THR A 2 39.53 6.43 -21.17
N ASP A 3 39.53 5.65 -20.09
CA ASP A 3 38.96 4.30 -20.07
C ASP A 3 37.59 4.43 -19.39
N ASP A 4 36.53 4.25 -20.18
CA ASP A 4 35.13 4.48 -19.82
C ASP A 4 34.53 3.11 -19.47
N THR A 5 34.58 2.74 -18.19
CA THR A 5 34.07 1.45 -17.72
C THR A 5 32.58 1.59 -17.41
N GLN A 6 31.73 1.19 -18.36
CA GLN A 6 30.28 1.09 -18.18
C GLN A 6 29.97 -0.08 -17.24
N ASP A 7 29.50 0.23 -16.03
CA ASP A 7 29.03 -0.72 -15.04
C ASP A 7 27.60 -1.17 -15.41
N GLU A 8 27.48 -2.17 -16.28
CA GLU A 8 26.19 -2.79 -16.60
C GLU A 8 25.72 -3.66 -15.43
N GLY A 9 24.87 -3.08 -14.58
CA GLY A 9 24.16 -3.81 -13.53
C GLY A 9 23.29 -4.95 -14.08
N PRO A 10 22.91 -5.91 -13.21
CA PRO A 10 22.18 -7.11 -13.63
C PRO A 10 20.81 -6.79 -14.25
N VAL A 11 20.60 -7.27 -15.48
CA VAL A 11 19.34 -7.12 -16.22
C VAL A 11 18.34 -8.19 -15.76
N PHE A 12 17.37 -7.81 -14.93
CA PHE A 12 16.26 -8.68 -14.53
C PHE A 12 15.17 -8.67 -15.61
N ARG A 13 15.08 -9.75 -16.39
CA ARG A 13 13.99 -9.96 -17.35
C ARG A 13 12.78 -10.58 -16.66
N ASP A 14 11.78 -9.76 -16.36
CA ASP A 14 10.49 -10.24 -15.86
C ASP A 14 9.72 -10.98 -16.98
N LYS A 15 9.41 -12.26 -16.75
CA LYS A 15 8.74 -13.14 -17.71
C LYS A 15 7.22 -13.24 -17.49
N ARG A 16 6.64 -12.43 -16.60
CA ARG A 16 5.20 -12.47 -16.32
C ARG A 16 4.39 -11.98 -17.52
N ARG A 17 3.38 -12.75 -17.94
CA ARG A 17 2.40 -12.39 -19.00
C ARG A 17 1.40 -11.30 -18.56
N ILE A 18 1.44 -10.91 -17.30
CA ILE A 18 0.50 -9.97 -16.67
C ILE A 18 1.33 -8.84 -16.07
N ASP A 19 0.88 -7.61 -16.24
CA ASP A 19 1.50 -6.42 -15.66
C ASP A 19 1.26 -6.35 -14.14
N PRO A 20 2.31 -6.19 -13.31
CA PRO A 20 2.17 -6.18 -11.86
C PRO A 20 1.49 -4.93 -11.27
N GLU A 21 1.39 -3.82 -12.01
CA GLU A 21 0.76 -2.59 -11.51
C GLU A 21 -0.70 -2.46 -11.96
N THR A 22 -1.04 -2.94 -13.16
CA THR A 22 -2.39 -2.80 -13.73
C THR A 22 -3.20 -4.10 -13.75
N GLY A 23 -2.56 -5.26 -13.60
CA GLY A 23 -3.24 -6.57 -13.61
C GLY A 23 -3.71 -7.02 -15.01
N GLU A 24 -3.41 -6.27 -16.07
CA GLU A 24 -3.81 -6.59 -17.44
C GLU A 24 -2.78 -7.47 -18.16
N ALA A 25 -3.25 -8.27 -19.12
CA ALA A 25 -2.39 -9.14 -19.92
C ALA A 25 -1.58 -8.30 -20.92
N ARG A 26 -0.24 -8.35 -20.84
CA ARG A 26 0.64 -7.67 -21.80
C ARG A 26 0.51 -8.34 -23.17
N GLN A 27 -0.06 -7.64 -24.13
CA GLN A 27 -0.16 -8.11 -25.51
C GLN A 27 1.25 -8.15 -26.13
N SER A 28 1.64 -9.31 -26.67
CA SER A 28 2.94 -9.48 -27.31
C SER A 28 2.90 -8.98 -28.76
N PRO A 29 4.02 -8.55 -29.37
CA PRO A 29 4.06 -8.14 -30.77
C PRO A 29 3.55 -9.21 -31.75
N ALA A 30 3.59 -10.48 -31.36
CA ALA A 30 3.05 -11.61 -32.12
C ALA A 30 1.51 -11.61 -32.20
N ASP A 31 0.82 -11.14 -31.15
CA ASP A 31 -0.64 -11.09 -31.12
C ASP A 31 -1.17 -9.92 -31.97
N ALA A 32 -0.39 -8.83 -32.07
CA ALA A 32 -0.67 -7.71 -32.96
C ALA A 32 -0.51 -8.08 -34.45
N GLN A 33 0.43 -8.97 -34.79
CA GLN A 33 0.60 -9.48 -36.15
C GLN A 33 -0.54 -10.44 -36.58
N ALA A 34 -1.02 -11.29 -35.67
CA ALA A 34 -2.14 -12.20 -35.96
C ALA A 34 -3.49 -11.47 -36.16
N ALA A 35 -3.68 -10.32 -35.49
CA ALA A 35 -4.85 -9.46 -35.69
C ALA A 35 -4.79 -8.70 -37.03
N ALA A 36 -3.59 -8.31 -37.48
CA ALA A 36 -3.38 -7.60 -38.74
C ALA A 36 -3.58 -8.50 -39.97
N GLU A 37 -3.19 -9.79 -39.90
CA GLU A 37 -3.42 -10.75 -41.00
C GLU A 37 -4.90 -11.09 -41.21
N ARG A 38 -5.71 -11.07 -40.14
CA ARG A 38 -7.16 -11.31 -40.22
C ARG A 38 -7.94 -10.12 -40.81
N ALA A 39 -7.35 -8.93 -40.82
CA ALA A 39 -7.93 -7.74 -41.43
C ALA A 39 -7.54 -7.56 -42.91
N ALA A 40 -6.49 -8.24 -43.39
CA ALA A 40 -5.98 -8.12 -44.76
C ALA A 40 -6.61 -9.09 -45.77
N ALA A 41 -7.25 -10.17 -45.31
CA ALA A 41 -7.98 -11.10 -46.16
C ALA A 41 -9.46 -10.70 -46.25
N GLY A 42 -9.77 -9.79 -47.18
CA GLY A 42 -11.11 -9.25 -47.39
C GLY A 42 -12.14 -10.25 -47.93
N GLU A 43 -13.40 -9.96 -47.56
CA GLU A 43 -14.67 -10.30 -48.23
C GLU A 43 -15.39 -11.63 -47.85
N PRO A 44 -16.73 -11.74 -48.04
CA PRO A 44 -17.79 -11.01 -47.31
C PRO A 44 -18.97 -11.92 -46.90
N GLN A 45 -19.97 -11.35 -46.20
CA GLN A 45 -21.27 -11.95 -45.90
C GLN A 45 -22.33 -11.65 -46.98
N GLY A 46 -23.18 -12.64 -47.33
CA GLY A 46 -24.62 -12.43 -47.60
C GLY A 46 -25.24 -12.86 -48.95
N ALA A 47 -26.29 -13.71 -48.86
CA ALA A 47 -27.49 -13.92 -49.75
C ALA A 47 -27.27 -14.36 -51.23
N SER A 48 -28.09 -15.16 -51.94
CA SER A 48 -29.39 -15.84 -51.77
C SER A 48 -29.63 -16.83 -52.94
N GLU A 49 -30.48 -17.84 -52.69
CA GLU A 49 -31.44 -18.51 -53.61
C GLU A 49 -31.05 -19.43 -54.81
N GLN A 50 -31.63 -20.64 -54.72
CA GLN A 50 -32.22 -21.51 -55.76
C GLN A 50 -31.33 -22.32 -56.74
N GLY A 51 -31.59 -23.64 -56.77
CA GLY A 51 -31.24 -24.51 -57.90
C GLY A 51 -30.98 -25.96 -57.52
N ALA A 52 -31.99 -26.82 -57.70
CA ALA A 52 -32.00 -28.24 -57.37
C ALA A 52 -31.04 -29.10 -58.22
N SER A 53 -30.53 -30.19 -57.63
CA SER A 53 -30.69 -31.56 -58.16
C SER A 53 -29.99 -32.60 -57.28
N ASP A 54 -30.81 -33.43 -56.65
CA ASP A 54 -30.69 -34.89 -56.53
C ASP A 54 -29.32 -35.55 -56.77
N ALA A 55 -28.72 -36.09 -55.71
CA ALA A 55 -27.92 -37.32 -55.74
C ALA A 55 -27.61 -37.81 -54.30
N GLY A 56 -28.36 -38.82 -53.84
CA GLY A 56 -27.82 -39.88 -52.99
C GLY A 56 -27.53 -39.56 -51.52
N ALA A 57 -28.55 -39.18 -50.75
CA ALA A 57 -28.49 -39.26 -49.29
C ALA A 57 -28.50 -40.74 -48.85
N GLN A 58 -27.31 -41.33 -48.67
CA GLN A 58 -27.16 -42.46 -47.75
C GLN A 58 -27.08 -41.89 -46.34
N ALA A 59 -28.23 -41.93 -45.66
CA ALA A 59 -28.32 -41.62 -44.24
C ALA A 59 -27.27 -42.45 -43.48
N PRO A 60 -26.39 -41.83 -42.66
CA PRO A 60 -25.77 -42.60 -41.59
C PRO A 60 -26.93 -43.12 -40.73
N ALA A 61 -26.93 -44.44 -40.47
CA ALA A 61 -27.94 -45.11 -39.69
C ALA A 61 -28.32 -44.26 -38.47
N SER A 62 -29.60 -43.88 -38.41
CA SER A 62 -30.17 -43.12 -37.31
C SER A 62 -29.76 -43.75 -35.99
N ALA A 63 -29.13 -42.98 -35.10
CA ALA A 63 -29.03 -43.38 -33.71
C ALA A 63 -30.45 -43.73 -33.23
N PRO A 64 -30.66 -44.86 -32.53
CA PRO A 64 -31.99 -45.26 -32.10
C PRO A 64 -32.61 -44.12 -31.29
N GLY A 65 -33.84 -43.72 -31.67
CA GLY A 65 -34.59 -42.73 -30.92
C GLY A 65 -34.88 -43.24 -29.50
N PRO A 66 -35.21 -42.36 -28.54
CA PRO A 66 -35.48 -42.78 -27.17
C PRO A 66 -36.57 -43.86 -27.07
N ASP A 67 -37.43 -44.01 -28.09
CA ASP A 67 -38.48 -45.02 -28.22
C ASP A 67 -38.03 -46.42 -28.71
N ASP A 68 -36.82 -46.57 -29.26
CA ASP A 68 -36.27 -47.85 -29.79
C ASP A 68 -35.42 -48.64 -28.79
N LEU A 69 -35.23 -48.12 -27.58
CA LEU A 69 -34.45 -48.78 -26.51
C LEU A 69 -35.31 -49.76 -25.71
N SER A 70 -34.72 -50.90 -25.33
CA SER A 70 -35.37 -51.85 -24.42
C SER A 70 -35.59 -51.21 -23.03
N ALA A 71 -36.57 -51.70 -22.28
CA ALA A 71 -36.83 -51.20 -20.92
C ALA A 71 -35.62 -51.38 -19.99
N GLU A 72 -34.79 -52.40 -20.23
CA GLU A 72 -33.57 -52.67 -19.48
C GLU A 72 -32.46 -51.67 -19.84
N ASP A 73 -32.31 -51.31 -21.13
CA ASP A 73 -31.33 -50.32 -21.57
C ASP A 73 -31.68 -48.90 -21.06
N ARG A 74 -32.97 -48.54 -21.06
CA ARG A 74 -33.42 -47.25 -20.48
C ARG A 74 -33.14 -47.18 -18.98
N ALA A 75 -33.42 -48.25 -18.24
CA ALA A 75 -33.17 -48.30 -16.80
C ALA A 75 -31.67 -48.20 -16.46
N LEU A 76 -30.80 -48.79 -17.29
CA LEU A 76 -29.35 -48.68 -17.14
C LEU A 76 -28.86 -47.25 -17.41
N LEU A 77 -29.34 -46.61 -18.48
CA LEU A 77 -29.01 -45.23 -18.83
C LEU A 77 -29.50 -44.23 -17.77
N ASP A 78 -30.69 -44.42 -17.22
CA ASP A 78 -31.23 -43.57 -16.14
C ASP A 78 -30.41 -43.72 -14.85
N GLY A 79 -29.97 -44.94 -14.53
CA GLY A 79 -29.09 -45.20 -13.39
C GLY A 79 -27.73 -44.53 -13.54
N GLU A 80 -27.14 -44.58 -14.73
CA GLU A 80 -25.87 -43.92 -15.03
C GLU A 80 -26.00 -42.39 -15.06
N ALA A 81 -27.08 -41.86 -15.65
CA ALA A 81 -27.39 -40.43 -15.63
C ALA A 81 -27.55 -39.91 -14.19
N LYS A 82 -28.22 -40.67 -13.31
CA LYS A 82 -28.36 -40.31 -11.90
C LYS A 82 -27.02 -40.32 -11.17
N ARG A 83 -26.18 -41.34 -11.39
CA ARG A 83 -24.82 -41.40 -10.81
C ARG A 83 -23.98 -40.20 -11.25
N LEU A 84 -23.98 -39.88 -12.54
CA LEU A 84 -23.24 -38.74 -13.09
C LEU A 84 -23.76 -37.40 -12.54
N ALA A 85 -25.07 -37.27 -12.34
CA ALA A 85 -25.67 -36.07 -11.73
C ALA A 85 -25.26 -35.91 -10.26
N GLU A 86 -25.22 -37.01 -9.49
CA GLU A 86 -24.74 -37.00 -8.10
C GLU A 86 -23.24 -36.68 -8.01
N GLU A 87 -22.42 -37.22 -8.92
CA GLU A 87 -20.99 -36.91 -9.02
C GLU A 87 -20.76 -35.44 -9.41
N ALA A 88 -21.49 -34.91 -10.38
CA ALA A 88 -21.42 -33.51 -10.79
C ALA A 88 -21.79 -32.56 -9.64
N ALA A 89 -22.90 -32.83 -8.95
CA ALA A 89 -23.31 -32.02 -7.79
C ALA A 89 -22.28 -32.05 -6.65
N SER A 90 -21.63 -33.21 -6.41
CA SER A 90 -20.55 -33.33 -5.43
C SER A 90 -19.32 -32.51 -5.81
N VAL A 91 -18.94 -32.53 -7.09
CA VAL A 91 -17.82 -31.73 -7.60
C VAL A 91 -18.14 -30.23 -7.51
N GLU A 92 -19.35 -29.81 -7.90
CA GLU A 92 -19.79 -28.42 -7.80
C GLU A 92 -19.78 -27.92 -6.35
N ALA A 93 -20.26 -28.73 -5.39
CA ALA A 93 -20.20 -28.38 -3.97
C ALA A 93 -18.75 -28.21 -3.47
N ARG A 94 -17.83 -29.06 -3.93
CA ARG A 94 -16.40 -28.95 -3.59
C ARG A 94 -15.77 -27.70 -4.21
N ILE A 95 -16.14 -27.35 -5.44
CA ILE A 95 -15.68 -26.12 -6.10
C ILE A 95 -16.18 -24.91 -5.32
N ALA A 96 -17.48 -24.85 -5.01
CA ALA A 96 -18.06 -23.74 -4.26
C ALA A 96 -17.38 -23.56 -2.88
N ALA A 97 -17.14 -24.67 -2.16
CA ALA A 97 -16.43 -24.63 -0.88
C ALA A 97 -14.98 -24.12 -1.03
N ALA A 98 -14.27 -24.56 -2.06
CA ALA A 98 -12.92 -24.11 -2.34
C ALA A 98 -12.88 -22.62 -2.77
N GLU A 99 -13.85 -22.16 -3.56
CA GLU A 99 -13.98 -20.77 -3.96
C GLU A 99 -14.25 -19.85 -2.76
N ASP A 100 -15.12 -20.27 -1.84
CA ASP A 100 -15.38 -19.52 -0.61
C ASP A 100 -14.16 -19.48 0.31
N GLU A 101 -13.42 -20.59 0.43
CA GLU A 101 -12.16 -20.62 1.17
C GLU A 101 -11.12 -19.67 0.55
N VAL A 102 -10.95 -19.72 -0.77
CA VAL A 102 -10.03 -18.82 -1.50
C VAL A 102 -10.46 -17.36 -1.31
N ARG A 103 -11.76 -17.05 -1.40
CA ARG A 103 -12.27 -15.68 -1.20
C ARG A 103 -11.99 -15.20 0.23
N ARG A 104 -12.15 -16.06 1.23
CA ARG A 104 -11.82 -15.74 2.62
C ARG A 104 -10.31 -15.49 2.79
N LEU A 105 -9.46 -16.38 2.26
CA LEU A 105 -8.01 -16.23 2.33
C LEU A 105 -7.52 -14.96 1.62
N GLN A 106 -8.13 -14.58 0.50
CA GLN A 106 -7.86 -13.32 -0.18
C GLN A 106 -8.18 -12.12 0.72
N ALA A 107 -9.34 -12.13 1.39
CA ALA A 107 -9.72 -11.07 2.32
C ALA A 107 -8.76 -10.98 3.52
N GLU A 108 -8.39 -12.13 4.10
CA GLU A 108 -7.41 -12.20 5.19
C GLU A 108 -6.03 -11.68 4.75
N TYR A 109 -5.60 -12.03 3.55
CA TYR A 109 -4.33 -11.56 3.00
C TYR A 109 -4.30 -10.04 2.80
N VAL A 110 -5.36 -9.46 2.24
CA VAL A 110 -5.47 -8.00 2.08
C VAL A 110 -5.44 -7.29 3.44
N ASN A 111 -6.18 -7.81 4.42
CA ASN A 111 -6.17 -7.27 5.78
C ASN A 111 -4.79 -7.37 6.44
N TYR A 112 -4.12 -8.52 6.30
CA TYR A 112 -2.77 -8.73 6.80
C TYR A 112 -1.78 -7.76 6.14
N ARG A 113 -1.80 -7.62 4.81
CA ARG A 113 -0.92 -6.72 4.08
C ARG A 113 -1.09 -5.27 4.55
N ASN A 114 -2.34 -4.81 4.62
CA ASN A 114 -2.64 -3.44 5.09
C ASN A 114 -2.19 -3.22 6.53
N ARG A 115 -2.29 -4.25 7.40
CA ARG A 115 -1.79 -4.19 8.78
C ARG A 115 -0.27 -4.08 8.82
N VAL A 116 0.43 -4.96 8.10
CA VAL A 116 1.90 -4.99 8.06
C VAL A 116 2.47 -3.69 7.49
N GLU A 117 1.83 -3.09 6.50
CA GLU A 117 2.25 -1.80 5.94
C GLU A 117 2.16 -0.67 6.98
N ARG A 118 1.07 -0.61 7.76
CA ARG A 118 0.93 0.36 8.85
C ARG A 118 1.94 0.13 9.97
N GLU A 119 2.17 -1.14 10.34
CA GLU A 119 3.17 -1.51 11.35
C GLU A 119 4.57 -1.10 10.89
N ARG A 120 4.96 -1.39 9.64
CA ARG A 120 6.25 -0.95 9.09
C ARG A 120 6.43 0.56 9.10
N ALA A 121 5.37 1.31 8.78
CA ALA A 121 5.43 2.77 8.84
C ALA A 121 5.61 3.27 10.29
N ALA A 122 4.87 2.70 11.23
CA ALA A 122 4.99 3.02 12.65
C ALA A 122 6.36 2.63 13.22
N ASP A 123 6.91 1.49 12.84
CA ASP A 123 8.23 1.01 13.25
C ASP A 123 9.35 1.89 12.72
N LYS A 124 9.24 2.35 11.47
CA LYS A 124 10.18 3.32 10.88
C LYS A 124 10.20 4.61 11.72
N VAL A 125 9.03 5.13 12.05
CA VAL A 125 8.90 6.32 12.92
C VAL A 125 9.48 6.03 14.31
N SER A 126 9.12 4.92 14.94
CA SER A 126 9.65 4.57 16.28
C SER A 126 11.18 4.46 16.30
N THR A 127 11.75 3.80 15.29
CA THR A 127 13.20 3.57 15.18
C THR A 127 13.94 4.88 14.94
N THR A 128 13.47 5.70 13.99
CA THR A 128 14.07 7.01 13.72
C THR A 128 13.98 7.92 14.95
N ALA A 129 12.85 7.94 15.66
CA ALA A 129 12.69 8.71 16.88
C ALA A 129 13.68 8.25 17.96
N SER A 130 13.87 6.94 18.15
CA SER A 130 14.82 6.42 19.13
C SER A 130 16.27 6.85 18.85
N VAL A 131 16.67 6.90 17.57
CA VAL A 131 18.00 7.37 17.18
C VAL A 131 18.15 8.87 17.41
N LEU A 132 17.14 9.66 17.00
CA LEU A 132 17.16 11.11 17.18
C LEU A 132 17.11 11.51 18.65
N SER A 133 16.41 10.76 19.51
CA SER A 133 16.40 10.95 20.97
C SER A 133 17.82 10.96 21.56
N ALA A 134 18.72 10.13 21.05
CA ALA A 134 20.10 10.09 21.52
C ALA A 134 20.91 11.34 21.10
N LEU A 135 20.47 12.06 20.06
CA LEU A 135 21.10 13.30 19.59
C LEU A 135 20.52 14.56 20.25
N LEU A 136 19.36 14.47 20.92
CA LEU A 136 18.73 15.63 21.55
C LEU A 136 19.61 16.37 22.55
N PRO A 137 20.43 15.72 23.41
CA PRO A 137 21.32 16.44 24.31
C PRO A 137 22.30 17.37 23.58
N ALA A 138 22.80 16.95 22.41
CA ALA A 138 23.68 17.78 21.59
C ALA A 138 22.94 18.98 20.98
N LEU A 139 21.67 18.81 20.60
CA LEU A 139 20.82 19.94 20.19
C LEU A 139 20.57 20.92 21.34
N ASP A 140 20.36 20.40 22.55
CA ASP A 140 20.15 21.24 23.73
C ASP A 140 21.39 22.07 24.06
N ASP A 141 22.58 21.49 23.89
CA ASP A 141 23.84 22.22 24.08
C ASP A 141 24.05 23.30 22.99
N LEU A 142 23.63 23.04 21.74
CA LEU A 142 23.63 24.05 20.69
C LEU A 142 22.64 25.18 20.99
N ASP A 143 21.45 24.85 21.48
CA ASP A 143 20.45 25.84 21.90
C ASP A 143 20.97 26.71 23.06
N ARG A 144 21.64 26.08 24.04
CA ARG A 144 22.30 26.78 25.16
C ARG A 144 23.40 27.72 24.65
N ALA A 145 24.26 27.25 23.74
CA ALA A 145 25.30 28.07 23.13
C ALA A 145 24.72 29.26 22.35
N GLU A 146 23.60 29.06 21.66
CA GLU A 146 22.88 30.14 20.95
C GLU A 146 22.37 31.20 21.93
N GLN A 147 21.75 30.78 23.03
CA GLN A 147 21.22 31.69 24.07
C GLN A 147 22.32 32.53 24.74
N HIS A 148 23.55 32.01 24.82
CA HIS A 148 24.70 32.75 25.35
C HIS A 148 25.44 33.59 24.29
N GLY A 149 25.04 33.52 23.02
CA GLY A 149 25.68 34.24 21.91
C GLY A 149 26.94 33.57 21.38
N ASP A 150 27.29 32.37 21.83
CA ASP A 150 28.52 31.66 21.44
C ASP A 150 28.48 31.17 19.97
N LEU A 151 27.28 31.08 19.39
CA LEU A 151 27.11 30.70 17.99
C LEU A 151 27.24 31.88 17.03
N GLU A 152 26.94 33.11 17.46
CA GLU A 152 26.81 34.26 16.55
C GLU A 152 28.14 34.58 15.86
N GLY A 153 28.15 34.62 14.53
CA GLY A 153 29.36 34.84 13.73
C GLY A 153 30.35 33.66 13.71
N SER A 154 30.04 32.53 14.35
CA SER A 154 30.90 31.35 14.37
C SER A 154 30.62 30.38 13.21
N PRO A 155 31.61 29.58 12.76
CA PRO A 155 31.34 28.46 11.86
C PRO A 155 30.35 27.43 12.43
N LEU A 156 30.22 27.37 13.75
CA LEU A 156 29.33 26.44 14.44
C LEU A 156 27.85 26.79 14.22
N ALA A 157 27.50 28.07 14.01
CA ALA A 157 26.15 28.45 13.62
C ALA A 157 25.69 27.78 12.31
N ILE A 158 26.57 27.69 11.32
CA ILE A 158 26.27 27.02 10.05
C ILE A 158 26.05 25.52 10.27
N VAL A 159 26.85 24.90 11.14
CA VAL A 159 26.70 23.48 11.51
C VAL A 159 25.37 23.26 12.23
N ALA A 160 25.03 24.10 13.20
CA ALA A 160 23.77 24.03 13.94
C ALA A 160 22.57 24.16 13.00
N GLN A 161 22.60 25.11 12.06
CA GLN A 161 21.54 25.28 11.06
C GLN A 161 21.40 24.05 10.16
N LYS A 162 22.52 23.49 9.68
CA LYS A 162 22.50 22.27 8.85
C LYS A 162 21.99 21.06 9.62
N LEU A 163 22.37 20.93 10.90
CA LEU A 163 21.91 19.83 11.74
C LEU A 163 20.41 19.93 12.00
N ARG A 164 19.91 21.12 12.35
CA ARG A 164 18.47 21.38 12.53
C ARG A 164 17.70 21.07 11.24
N GLY A 165 18.19 21.52 10.08
CA GLY A 165 17.56 21.22 8.79
C GLY A 165 17.58 19.73 8.42
N ALA A 166 18.65 19.01 8.75
CA ALA A 166 18.71 17.56 8.54
C ALA A 166 17.71 16.81 9.43
N ILE A 167 17.53 17.25 10.67
CA ILE A 167 16.62 16.65 11.64
C ILE A 167 15.15 16.96 11.30
N ASP A 168 14.86 18.19 10.89
CA ASP A 168 13.55 18.60 10.36
C ASP A 168 13.18 17.77 9.11
N GLY A 169 14.14 17.57 8.19
CA GLY A 169 13.95 16.70 7.02
C GLY A 169 13.70 15.22 7.34
N LEU A 170 14.06 14.76 8.54
CA LEU A 170 13.73 13.42 9.05
C LEU A 170 12.34 13.36 9.71
N GLY A 171 11.63 14.50 9.80
CA GLY A 171 10.29 14.64 10.34
C GLY A 171 10.22 14.98 11.83
N LEU A 172 11.35 15.34 12.45
CA LEU A 172 11.38 15.75 13.86
C LEU A 172 11.11 17.25 13.98
N GLU A 173 9.94 17.57 14.53
CA GLU A 173 9.44 18.93 14.64
C GLU A 173 9.55 19.42 16.09
N PRO A 174 10.04 20.65 16.34
CA PRO A 174 10.09 21.21 17.69
C PRO A 174 8.68 21.52 18.20
N VAL A 175 8.48 21.41 19.51
CA VAL A 175 7.26 21.81 20.21
C VAL A 175 7.57 22.69 21.42
N GLY A 176 6.60 23.51 21.83
CA GLY A 176 6.72 24.45 22.93
C GLY A 176 7.49 25.68 22.52
N ALA A 177 6.78 26.63 21.91
CA ALA A 177 7.27 27.97 21.65
C ALA A 177 6.76 28.95 22.73
N VAL A 178 7.54 30.01 22.96
CA VAL A 178 7.15 31.09 23.87
C VAL A 178 5.86 31.75 23.37
N GLY A 179 4.90 31.93 24.28
CA GLY A 179 3.57 32.49 23.97
C GLY A 179 2.52 31.47 23.55
N GLU A 180 2.87 30.20 23.36
CA GLU A 180 1.87 29.15 23.08
C GLU A 180 1.04 28.82 24.33
N PRO A 181 -0.25 28.47 24.17
CA PRO A 181 -1.05 27.91 25.26
C PRO A 181 -0.38 26.66 25.84
N PHE A 182 -0.39 26.53 27.16
CA PHE A 182 0.19 25.36 27.81
C PHE A 182 -0.68 24.12 27.57
N ASP A 183 -0.14 23.14 26.85
CA ASP A 183 -0.76 21.82 26.67
C ASP A 183 0.05 20.73 27.38
N THR A 184 -0.58 20.05 28.34
CA THR A 184 -0.01 18.91 29.07
C THR A 184 0.40 17.72 28.19
N ALA A 185 -0.16 17.60 26.98
CA ALA A 185 0.19 16.52 26.05
C ALA A 185 1.60 16.70 25.45
N VAL A 186 2.11 17.92 25.38
CA VAL A 186 3.40 18.24 24.73
C VAL A 186 4.36 19.04 25.62
N HIS A 187 3.87 19.61 26.73
CA HIS A 187 4.64 20.45 27.64
C HIS A 187 4.74 19.88 29.05
N GLU A 188 5.91 20.05 29.66
CA GLU A 188 6.21 19.78 31.07
C GLU A 188 6.50 21.12 31.77
N ALA A 189 5.58 21.60 32.60
CA ALA A 189 5.77 22.83 33.36
C ALA A 189 6.74 22.60 34.53
N ILE A 190 7.92 23.22 34.47
CA ILE A 190 8.95 23.13 35.52
C ILE A 190 8.96 24.33 36.47
N ALA A 191 8.37 25.45 36.05
CA ALA A 191 8.24 26.66 36.84
C ALA A 191 6.92 27.37 36.50
N GLN A 192 6.32 28.01 37.50
CA GLN A 192 5.14 28.85 37.34
C GLN A 192 5.48 30.28 37.75
N LEU A 193 5.23 31.24 36.87
CA LEU A 193 5.46 32.65 37.10
C LEU A 193 4.10 33.36 37.17
N PRO A 194 3.73 33.96 38.32
CA PRO A 194 2.53 34.77 38.39
C PRO A 194 2.60 35.94 37.41
N ASN A 195 1.61 36.08 36.54
CA ASN A 195 1.47 37.20 35.63
C ASN A 195 0.00 37.63 35.57
N PRO A 196 -0.36 38.85 36.03
CA PRO A 196 -1.73 39.34 36.01
C PRO A 196 -2.26 39.63 34.60
N GLU A 197 -1.39 39.64 33.57
CA GLU A 197 -1.78 39.91 32.18
C GLU A 197 -2.32 38.66 31.46
N VAL A 198 -2.09 37.45 31.99
CA VAL A 198 -2.58 36.20 31.38
C VAL A 198 -3.85 35.72 32.06
N THR A 199 -4.81 35.27 31.25
CA THR A 199 -6.08 34.68 31.72
C THR A 199 -6.00 33.15 31.85
N GLU A 200 -5.02 32.53 31.19
CA GLU A 200 -4.82 31.08 31.13
C GLU A 200 -3.31 30.76 31.23
N MET A 201 -2.96 29.48 31.39
CA MET A 201 -1.56 29.07 31.42
C MET A 201 -0.94 29.18 30.03
N VAL A 202 0.11 29.99 29.91
CA VAL A 202 0.83 30.24 28.65
C VAL A 202 2.32 30.00 28.86
N VAL A 203 3.01 29.47 27.85
CA VAL A 203 4.46 29.27 27.89
C VAL A 203 5.17 30.63 28.00
N ALA A 204 5.80 30.87 29.14
CA ALA A 204 6.59 32.07 29.41
C ALA A 204 8.00 31.98 28.84
N ASP A 205 8.63 30.81 29.00
CA ASP A 205 9.96 30.53 28.48
C ASP A 205 10.15 29.03 28.26
N VAL A 206 11.06 28.67 27.35
CA VAL A 206 11.35 27.29 26.96
C VAL A 206 12.75 26.94 27.42
N VAL A 207 12.83 26.25 28.55
CA VAL A 207 14.11 25.86 29.16
C VAL A 207 14.75 24.70 28.40
N GLN A 208 13.93 23.79 27.88
CA GLN A 208 14.39 22.69 27.03
C GLN A 208 13.35 22.44 25.94
N ARG A 209 13.75 22.54 24.68
CA ARG A 209 12.83 22.34 23.55
C ARG A 209 12.27 20.91 23.54
N GLY A 210 10.98 20.81 23.30
CA GLY A 210 10.32 19.52 23.05
C GLY A 210 10.45 19.16 21.57
N TYR A 211 10.22 17.89 21.26
CA TYR A 211 10.17 17.40 19.89
C TYR A 211 9.08 16.35 19.72
N ARG A 212 8.42 16.38 18.56
CA ARG A 212 7.49 15.34 18.09
C ARG A 212 7.87 14.85 16.70
N MET A 213 7.39 13.66 16.34
CA MET A 213 7.59 13.08 15.02
C MET A 213 6.28 12.48 14.52
N GLY A 214 5.65 13.16 13.56
CA GLY A 214 4.25 12.91 13.23
C GLY A 214 3.36 13.07 14.47
N GLU A 215 2.59 12.02 14.78
CA GLU A 215 1.69 11.95 15.93
C GLU A 215 2.38 11.54 17.25
N ARG A 216 3.65 11.15 17.20
CA ARG A 216 4.36 10.64 18.38
C ARG A 216 5.17 11.75 19.03
N LEU A 217 4.92 12.00 20.32
CA LEU A 217 5.82 12.82 21.13
C LEU A 217 7.13 12.07 21.40
N VAL A 218 8.27 12.70 21.07
CA VAL A 218 9.61 12.14 21.33
C VAL A 218 10.11 12.61 22.69
N ARG A 219 9.91 13.89 23.00
CA ARG A 219 10.24 14.51 24.29
C ARG A 219 9.36 15.73 24.52
N ALA A 220 8.75 15.85 25.70
CA ALA A 220 8.00 17.05 26.07
C ALA A 220 8.92 18.27 26.20
N ALA A 221 8.40 19.46 25.89
CA ALA A 221 9.13 20.70 26.12
C ALA A 221 9.10 21.04 27.61
N LYS A 222 10.25 21.29 28.21
CA LYS A 222 10.29 21.82 29.58
C LYS A 222 10.16 23.31 29.54
N VAL A 223 9.07 23.80 30.11
CA VAL A 223 8.66 25.20 30.00
C VAL A 223 8.44 25.82 31.36
N ALA A 224 8.78 27.10 31.45
CA ALA A 224 8.23 27.97 32.48
C ALA A 224 6.89 28.49 31.95
N VAL A 225 5.84 28.49 32.77
CA VAL A 225 4.51 28.97 32.37
C VAL A 225 4.12 30.20 33.17
N PHE A 226 3.46 31.14 32.51
CA PHE A 226 2.72 32.17 33.21
C PHE A 226 1.43 31.59 33.77
N VAL A 227 1.13 31.89 35.03
CA VAL A 227 -0.15 31.57 35.66
C VAL A 227 -0.87 32.88 36.00
N PRO A 228 -2.21 32.94 35.87
CA PRO A 228 -2.96 34.10 36.30
C PRO A 228 -2.63 34.40 37.77
N ALA A 229 -2.41 35.67 38.10
CA ALA A 229 -2.22 36.06 39.49
C ALA A 229 -3.53 35.77 40.26
N SER A 230 -3.52 34.73 41.09
CA SER A 230 -4.60 34.48 42.04
C SER A 230 -4.60 35.62 43.07
N GLU A 231 -5.75 36.27 43.27
CA GLU A 231 -6.02 37.15 44.42
C GLU A 231 -5.81 36.43 45.76
#